data_AF-A0A842PHQ1-F1
#
_entry.id   AF-A0A842PHQ1-F1
#
_cell.length_a   1.000
_cell.length_b   1.000
_cell.length_c   1.000
_cell.angle_alpha   90.00
_cell.angle_beta   90.00
_cell.angle_gamma   90.00
#
_symmetry.space_group_name_H-M   'P 1'
#
loop_
_entity.id
_entity.type
_entity.pdbx_description
1 polymer ?
#
loop_
_entity_poly.entity_id
_entity_poly.type
_entity_poly.pdbx_seq_one_letter_code
_entity_poly.pdbx_strand_id
1 'polypeptide(L)' 'ISTSDGMVTKISARSIPTQGRSTRGVRLMNVKEGERVVGVDVL' A
#
# COMPACT_ATOMS: atom_id res chain seq x y z
N ILE A 1 -3.59 -4.30 -1.62
CA ILE A 1 -3.56 -3.55 -0.33
C ILE A 1 -5.00 -3.21 0.03
N SER A 2 -5.46 -3.58 1.22
CA SER A 2 -6.83 -3.37 1.70
C SER A 2 -6.89 -2.45 2.92
N THR A 3 -7.94 -1.63 3.04
CA THR A 3 -8.21 -0.79 4.22
C THR A 3 -9.28 -1.40 5.14
N SER A 4 -9.36 -0.89 6.37
CA SER A 4 -10.33 -1.31 7.38
C SER A 4 -11.80 -1.16 6.96
N ASP A 5 -12.09 -0.30 5.99
CA ASP A 5 -13.43 -0.06 5.44
C ASP A 5 -13.67 -0.83 4.11
N GLY A 6 -12.79 -1.77 3.77
CA GLY A 6 -12.96 -2.64 2.61
C GLY A 6 -12.50 -2.06 1.26
N MET A 7 -11.85 -0.90 1.24
CA MET A 7 -11.26 -0.37 0.00
C MET A 7 -10.03 -1.20 -0.39
N VAL A 8 -9.95 -1.61 -1.67
CA VAL A 8 -8.81 -2.37 -2.22
C VAL A 8 -8.15 -1.61 -3.34
N THR A 9 -6.83 -1.43 -3.23
CA THR A 9 -5.99 -0.90 -4.32
C THR A 9 -5.13 -2.00 -4.91
N LYS A 10 -5.21 -2.18 -6.24
CA LYS A 10 -4.37 -3.07 -7.05
C LYS A 10 -3.24 -2.26 -7.70
N ILE A 11 -2.01 -2.69 -7.52
CA ILE A 11 -0.81 -2.03 -8.04
C ILE A 11 0.10 -3.11 -8.60
N SER A 12 0.69 -2.87 -9.77
CA SER A 12 1.73 -3.75 -10.30
C SER A 12 2.98 -3.65 -9.43
N ALA A 13 3.56 -4.78 -9.02
CA ALA A 13 4.82 -4.76 -8.28
C ALA A 13 5.95 -4.03 -9.06
N ARG A 14 5.91 -4.10 -10.40
CA ARG A 14 6.90 -3.45 -11.27
C ARG A 14 6.82 -1.92 -11.26
N SER A 15 5.69 -1.33 -10.85
CA SER A 15 5.55 0.13 -10.74
C SER A 15 6.03 0.66 -9.38
N ILE A 16 6.44 -0.19 -8.45
CA ILE A 16 6.94 0.22 -7.14
C ILE A 16 8.47 0.40 -7.24
N PRO A 17 9.03 1.58 -6.92
CA PRO A 17 10.46 1.80 -6.96
C PRO A 17 11.22 0.88 -6.00
N THR A 18 12.33 0.32 -6.46
CA THR A 18 13.26 -0.41 -5.58
C THR A 18 13.97 0.59 -4.67
N GLN A 19 13.98 0.31 -3.36
CA GLN A 19 14.64 1.14 -2.36
C GLN A 19 15.51 0.29 -1.44
N GLY A 20 16.52 0.92 -0.83
CA GLY A 20 17.40 0.26 0.14
C GLY A 20 16.68 -0.07 1.45
N ARG A 21 17.34 -0.84 2.33
CA ARG A 21 16.75 -1.33 3.59
C ARG A 21 16.41 -0.22 4.60
N SER A 22 17.16 0.88 4.60
CA SER A 22 17.01 1.98 5.55
C SER A 22 16.39 3.21 4.88
N THR A 23 15.14 3.09 4.44
CA THR A 23 14.37 4.17 3.81
C THR A 23 12.99 4.33 4.45
N ARG A 24 12.28 5.41 4.10
CA ARG A 24 10.88 5.63 4.50
C ARG A 24 9.86 4.96 3.58
N GLY A 25 10.29 4.43 2.43
CA GLY A 25 9.38 3.92 1.40
C GLY A 25 8.76 5.02 0.53
N VAL A 26 7.80 4.61 -0.30
CA VAL A 26 6.93 5.49 -1.10
C VAL A 26 5.48 5.29 -0.67
N ARG A 27 4.63 6.29 -0.92
CA ARG A 27 3.19 6.16 -0.70
C ARG A 27 2.55 5.37 -1.84
N LEU A 28 1.98 4.22 -1.53
CA LEU A 28 1.28 3.38 -2.52
C LEU A 28 -0.21 3.72 -2.66
N MET A 29 -0.83 4.24 -1.60
CA MET A 29 -2.24 4.64 -1.62
C MET A 29 -2.53 5.81 -0.69
N ASN A 30 -3.58 6.56 -1.01
CA ASN A 30 -4.22 7.45 -0.06
C ASN A 30 -5.15 6.64 0.84
N VAL A 31 -5.11 6.91 2.14
CA VAL A 31 -6.01 6.33 3.13
C VAL A 31 -6.87 7.49 3.65
N LYS A 32 -8.18 7.28 3.76
CA LYS A 32 -9.08 8.32 4.26
C LYS A 32 -8.86 8.54 5.76
N GLU A 33 -9.31 9.69 6.25
CA GLU A 33 -9.27 10.00 7.68
C GLU A 33 -10.00 8.93 8.50
N GLY A 34 -9.41 8.50 9.61
CA GLY A 34 -9.94 7.42 10.46
C GLY A 34 -9.79 5.99 9.92
N GLU A 35 -9.37 5.80 8.66
CA GLU A 35 -9.09 4.48 8.10
C GLU A 35 -7.61 4.08 8.29
N ARG A 36 -7.34 2.77 8.19
CA ARG A 36 -5.97 2.24 8.15
C ARG A 36 -5.85 1.07 7.18
N VAL A 37 -4.64 0.81 6.72
CA VAL A 37 -4.32 -0.41 5.97
C VAL A 37 -4.42 -1.62 6.92
N VAL A 38 -5.08 -2.68 6.46
CA VAL A 38 -5.29 -3.92 7.24
C VAL A 38 -4.72 -5.17 6.57
N GLY A 39 -4.37 -5.10 5.28
CA GLY A 39 -3.88 -6.27 4.57
C GLY A 39 -3.08 -5.95 3.31
N VAL A 40 -2.19 -6.87 2.98
CA VAL A 40 -1.45 -6.92 1.72
C VAL A 40 -1.50 -8.35 1.22
N ASP A 41 -1.97 -8.50 -0.01
CA ASP A 41 -2.09 -9.79 -0.69
C ASP A 41 -1.32 -9.74 -2.00
N VAL A 42 -0.75 -10.88 -2.39
CA VAL A 42 -0.11 -11.08 -3.69
C VAL A 42 -0.97 -12.08 -4.45
N LEU A 43 -1.30 -11.72 -5.68
CA LEU A 43 -1.98 -12.60 -6.64
C LEU A 43 -0.96 -13.25 -7.57
#